data_AF-A0A7K2M7E9-F1
#
_entry.id   AF-A0A7K2M7E9-F1
#
_cell.length_a   1.000
_cell.length_b   1.000
_cell.length_c   1.000
_cell.angle_alpha   90.00
_cell.angle_beta   90.00
_cell.angle_gamma   90.00
#
_symmetry.space_group_name_H-M   'P 1'
#
loop_
_entity.id
_entity.type
_entity.pdbx_description
1 polymer ?
#
loop_
_entity_poly.entity_id
_entity_poly.type
_entity_poly.pdbx_seq_one_letter_code
_entity_poly.pdbx_strand_id
1 'polypeptide(L)'
;MTRIEKSTQRLAEGGGFSLDVSSAGRDEVVQVFKGSVLRGAPVGHTVSTAAGLWLAFGSRRASMAKKELGVFPTVDDAIRAVLLHSEW
;
A
#
# COMPACT_ATOMS: atom_id res chain seq x y z
N MET A 1 -0.53 -13.92 7.31
CA MET A 1 -1.01 -13.42 6.01
C MET A 1 -2.09 -12.39 6.29
N THR A 2 -1.77 -11.13 6.04
CA THR A 2 -2.66 -9.99 6.32
C THR A 2 -3.99 -10.14 5.61
N ARG A 3 -5.09 -9.91 6.32
CA ARG A 3 -6.43 -9.88 5.74
C ARG A 3 -6.81 -8.43 5.44
N ILE A 4 -6.98 -8.12 4.16
CA ILE A 4 -7.47 -6.81 3.67
C ILE A 4 -8.99 -6.90 3.54
N GLU A 5 -9.72 -5.87 3.96
CA GLU A 5 -11.17 -5.85 3.81
C GLU A 5 -11.60 -5.84 2.33
N LYS A 6 -12.73 -6.49 2.03
CA LYS A 6 -13.33 -6.45 0.70
C LYS A 6 -13.68 -5.03 0.25
N SER A 7 -14.04 -4.15 1.21
CA SER A 7 -14.34 -2.74 0.97
C SER A 7 -13.12 -2.02 0.39
N THR A 8 -11.94 -2.21 1.00
CA THR A 8 -10.66 -1.64 0.59
C THR A 8 -10.16 -2.22 -0.72
N GLN A 9 -10.35 -3.53 -0.95
CA GLN A 9 -10.04 -4.16 -2.25
C GLN A 9 -10.86 -3.54 -3.38
N ARG A 10 -12.18 -3.42 -3.20
CA ARG A 10 -13.07 -2.78 -4.18
C ARG A 10 -12.73 -1.32 -4.41
N LEU A 11 -12.32 -0.59 -3.38
CA LEU A 11 -11.86 0.78 -3.50
C LEU A 11 -10.60 0.86 -4.39
N ALA A 12 -9.62 -0.02 -4.15
CA ALA A 12 -8.41 -0.09 -4.97
C ALA A 12 -8.75 -0.42 -6.43
N GLU A 13 -9.54 -1.46 -6.67
CA GLU A 13 -9.98 -1.87 -8.01
C GLU A 13 -10.76 -0.76 -8.73
N GLY A 14 -11.71 -0.11 -8.04
CA GLY A 14 -12.49 1.00 -8.57
C GLY A 14 -11.65 2.25 -8.90
N GLY A 15 -10.52 2.44 -8.21
CA GLY A 15 -9.53 3.48 -8.53
C GLY A 15 -8.52 3.08 -9.61
N GLY A 16 -8.63 1.88 -10.16
CA GLY A 16 -7.70 1.32 -11.15
C GLY A 16 -6.34 0.96 -10.53
N PHE A 17 -6.34 0.52 -9.27
CA PHE A 17 -5.17 0.02 -8.56
C PHE A 17 -5.27 -1.49 -8.32
N SER A 18 -4.11 -2.11 -8.10
CA SER A 18 -4.02 -3.49 -7.64
C SER A 18 -3.13 -3.59 -6.42
N LEU A 19 -3.43 -4.57 -5.56
CA LEU A 19 -2.70 -4.82 -4.32
C LEU A 19 -1.97 -6.15 -4.44
N ASP A 20 -0.71 -6.19 -4.02
CA ASP A 20 0.06 -7.42 -3.86
C ASP A 20 0.49 -7.58 -2.40
N VAL A 21 0.21 -8.73 -1.82
CA VAL A 21 0.56 -9.04 -0.42
C VAL A 21 1.77 -9.96 -0.44
N SER A 22 2.87 -9.47 0.09
CA SER A 22 4.12 -10.22 0.20
C SER A 22 4.64 -10.23 1.63
N SER A 23 5.57 -11.12 1.90
CA SER A 23 6.27 -11.21 3.19
C SER A 23 7.75 -10.95 2.96
N ALA A 24 8.30 -9.96 3.66
CA ALA A 24 9.72 -9.61 3.62
C ALA A 24 10.35 -9.97 4.97
N GLY A 25 10.78 -11.22 5.12
CA GLY A 25 11.30 -11.73 6.38
C GLY A 25 10.19 -11.84 7.44
N ARG A 26 10.25 -11.00 8.48
CA ARG A 26 9.22 -10.95 9.54
C ARG A 26 8.11 -9.94 9.28
N ASP A 27 8.29 -9.08 8.27
CA ASP A 27 7.35 -8.00 7.98
C ASP A 27 6.35 -8.42 6.91
N GLU A 28 5.08 -8.09 7.12
CA GLU A 28 4.06 -8.18 6.08
C GLU A 28 4.04 -6.87 5.28
N VAL A 29 4.11 -6.97 3.96
CA VAL A 29 4.15 -5.83 3.05
C VAL A 29 2.99 -5.93 2.07
N VAL A 30 2.22 -4.85 1.96
CA VAL A 30 1.23 -4.71 0.88
C VAL A 30 1.73 -3.66 -0.10
N GLN A 31 2.09 -4.07 -1.30
CA GLN A 31 2.47 -3.18 -2.38
C GLN A 31 1.23 -2.74 -3.16
N VAL A 32 1.17 -1.44 -3.49
CA VAL A 32 0.06 -0.84 -4.25
C VAL A 32 0.59 -0.41 -5.61
N PHE A 33 -0.08 -0.87 -6.67
CA PHE A 33 0.29 -0.60 -8.06
C PHE A 33 -0.81 0.19 -8.76
N LYS A 34 -0.43 1.11 -9.65
CA LYS A 34 -1.38 1.72 -10.59
C LYS A 34 -1.53 0.82 -11.82
N GLY A 35 -2.74 0.32 -12.07
CA GLY A 35 -3.01 -0.74 -13.05
C GLY A 35 -2.89 -2.12 -12.42
N SER A 36 -2.66 -3.15 -13.24
CA SER A 36 -2.49 -4.54 -12.75
C SER A 36 -1.09 -4.77 -12.19
N VAL A 37 -0.94 -5.68 -11.22
CA VAL A 37 0.36 -6.02 -10.60
C VAL A 37 1.44 -6.36 -11.65
N LEU A 38 1.06 -7.06 -12.73
CA LEU A 38 1.98 -7.50 -13.78
C LEU A 38 2.48 -6.39 -14.72
N ARG A 39 1.81 -5.22 -14.75
CA ARG A 39 2.10 -4.13 -15.71
C ARG A 39 2.14 -2.75 -15.08
N GLY A 40 1.72 -2.63 -13.83
CA GLY A 40 1.60 -1.39 -13.09
C GLY A 40 2.93 -0.97 -12.48
N ALA A 41 3.13 0.34 -12.38
CA ALA A 41 4.22 0.87 -11.57
C ALA A 41 3.80 0.84 -10.09
N PRO A 42 4.70 0.48 -9.17
CA PRO A 42 4.44 0.64 -7.75
C PRO A 42 4.24 2.13 -7.47
N VAL A 43 3.16 2.45 -6.76
CA VAL A 43 2.80 3.82 -6.37
C VAL A 43 2.88 4.03 -4.86
N GLY A 44 2.99 2.94 -4.11
CA GLY A 44 3.24 2.96 -2.67
C GLY A 44 3.21 1.56 -2.07
N HIS A 45 3.36 1.50 -0.76
CA HIS A 45 3.27 0.26 0.00
C HIS A 45 2.95 0.53 1.46
N THR A 46 2.49 -0.50 2.15
CA THR A 46 2.32 -0.50 3.60
C THR A 46 3.15 -1.63 4.20
N VAL A 47 3.80 -1.38 5.33
CA VAL A 47 4.66 -2.36 6.02
C VAL A 47 4.21 -2.53 7.46
N SER A 48 4.01 -3.77 7.90
CA SER A 48 3.78 -4.06 9.30
C SER A 48 5.06 -3.91 10.10
N THR A 49 4.98 -3.22 11.23
CA THR A 49 6.06 -3.13 12.22
C THR A 49 5.91 -4.20 13.29
N ALA A 50 6.98 -4.46 14.04
CA ALA A 50 6.97 -5.41 15.16
C ALA A 50 5.99 -5.03 16.29
N ALA A 51 5.48 -3.79 16.33
CA ALA A 51 4.51 -3.31 17.31
C ALA A 51 3.04 -3.48 16.86
N GLY A 52 2.79 -4.14 15.72
CA GLY A 52 1.44 -4.32 15.17
C GLY A 52 0.85 -3.07 14.50
N LEU A 53 1.68 -2.04 14.26
CA LEU A 53 1.30 -0.84 13.51
C LEU A 53 1.73 -0.95 12.05
N TRP A 54 0.98 -0.29 11.18
CA TRP A 54 1.21 -0.26 9.74
C TRP A 54 1.77 1.08 9.29
N LEU A 55 2.99 1.07 8.74
CA LEU A 55 3.60 2.24 8.12
C LEU A 55 3.17 2.33 6.66
N ALA A 56 2.61 3.47 6.25
CA ALA A 56 2.24 3.72 4.86
C ALA A 56 3.30 4.59 4.17
N PHE A 57 3.71 4.20 2.98
CA PHE A 57 4.65 4.93 2.15
C PHE A 57 4.07 5.17 0.77
N GLY A 58 4.03 6.44 0.36
CA GLY A 58 3.75 6.82 -1.01
C GLY A 58 5.05 6.88 -1.81
N SER A 59 4.96 6.71 -3.12
CA SER A 59 6.09 6.94 -4.03
C SER A 59 5.74 7.97 -5.08
N ARG A 60 6.62 8.96 -5.26
CA ARG A 60 6.50 9.91 -6.35
C ARG A 60 6.93 9.26 -7.66
N ARG A 61 6.03 9.10 -8.63
CA ARG A 61 6.34 8.40 -9.91
C ARG A 61 7.54 9.02 -10.65
N ALA A 62 7.71 10.34 -10.56
CA ALA A 62 8.76 11.06 -11.26
C ALA A 62 10.17 10.87 -10.66
N SER A 63 10.29 10.68 -9.34
CA SER A 63 11.60 10.63 -8.66
C SER A 63 11.86 9.31 -7.95
N MET A 64 10.89 8.39 -7.92
CA MET A 64 10.91 7.17 -7.10
C MET A 64 11.17 7.44 -5.62
N ALA A 65 11.07 8.70 -5.19
CA ALA A 65 11.27 9.09 -3.81
C ALA A 65 10.12 8.53 -2.97
N LYS A 66 10.48 7.81 -1.92
CA LYS A 66 9.52 7.32 -0.93
C LYS A 66 9.25 8.42 0.09
N LYS A 67 7.98 8.62 0.40
CA LYS A 67 7.54 9.52 1.47
C LYS A 67 6.68 8.73 2.45
N GLU A 68 7.02 8.81 3.73
CA GLU A 68 6.14 8.30 4.78
C GLU A 68 4.85 9.13 4.82
N LEU A 69 3.72 8.45 4.69
CA LEU A 69 2.38 9.06 4.72
C LEU A 69 1.80 9.04 6.13
N GLY A 70 2.25 8.12 6.97
CA GLY A 70 1.89 8.03 8.37
C GLY A 70 1.92 6.60 8.90
N VAL A 71 1.51 6.49 10.16
CA VAL A 71 1.40 5.24 10.92
C VAL A 71 -0.06 4.98 11.23
N PHE A 72 -0.53 3.76 10.99
CA PHE A 72 -1.93 3.40 11.07
C PHE A 72 -2.13 2.15 11.92
N PRO A 73 -3.28 2.04 12.63
CA PRO A 73 -3.59 0.87 13.44
C PRO A 73 -3.99 -0.35 12.60
N THR A 74 -4.42 -0.14 11.35
CA THR A 74 -4.87 -1.22 10.45
C THR A 74 -4.21 -1.12 9.09
N VAL A 75 -4.11 -2.26 8.40
CA VAL A 75 -3.64 -2.31 7.01
C VAL A 75 -4.58 -1.55 6.08
N ASP A 76 -5.88 -1.58 6.33
CA ASP A 76 -6.89 -0.94 5.49
C ASP A 76 -6.77 0.59 5.51
N ASP A 77 -6.55 1.17 6.69
CA ASP A 77 -6.30 2.61 6.83
C ASP A 77 -5.00 3.02 6.15
N ALA A 78 -3.95 2.20 6.30
CA ALA A 78 -2.67 2.43 5.63
C ALA A 78 -2.80 2.37 4.10
N ILE A 79 -3.52 1.38 3.57
CA ILE A 79 -3.77 1.24 2.12
C ILE A 79 -4.58 2.43 1.62
N ARG A 80 -5.62 2.86 2.34
CA ARG A 80 -6.41 4.04 1.97
C ARG A 80 -5.54 5.30 1.92
N ALA A 81 -4.64 5.48 2.88
CA ALA A 81 -3.69 6.59 2.86
C ALA A 81 -2.78 6.54 1.63
N VAL A 82 -2.27 5.36 1.27
CA VAL A 82 -1.51 5.18 0.02
C VAL A 82 -2.38 5.55 -1.18
N LEU A 83 -3.58 5.00 -1.33
CA LEU A 83 -4.47 5.27 -2.47
C LEU A 83 -4.80 6.76 -2.65
N LEU A 84 -4.97 7.50 -1.54
CA LEU A 84 -5.31 8.93 -1.56
C LEU A 84 -4.11 9.85 -1.81
N HIS A 85 -2.89 9.41 -1.52
CA HIS A 85 -1.71 10.29 -1.48
C HIS A 85 -0.53 9.82 -2.35
N SER A 86 -0.70 8.73 -3.13
CA SER A 86 0.36 8.20 -3.99
C SER A 86 0.74 9.10 -5.17
N GLU A 87 -0.03 10.16 -5.44
CA GLU A 87 0.31 11.15 -6.47
C GLU A 87 0.98 12.38 -5.86
N TRP A 88 2.11 12.14 -5.20
CA TRP A 88 3.27 13.01 -5.41
C TRP A 88 3.82 12.79 -6.81
#